data_AF-A0A353P955-F1
#
_entry.id   AF-A0A353P955-F1
#
_cell.length_a   1.000
_cell.length_b   1.000
_cell.length_c   1.000
_cell.angle_alpha   90.00
_cell.angle_beta   90.00
_cell.angle_gamma   90.00
#
_symmetry.space_group_name_H-M   'P 1'
#
loop_
_entity.id
_entity.type
_entity.pdbx_description
1 polymer ?
#
loop_
_entity_poly.entity_id
_entity_poly.type
_entity_poly.pdbx_seq_one_letter_code
_entity_poly.pdbx_strand_id
1 'polypeptide(L)' 'GRGDRWRADLTLLARQRLNRLGVNGVWGGQWCTASDPDRFFSYRRDGTTGRMAALIWRI' A
#
# COMPACT_ATOMS: atom_id res chain seq x y z
N GLY A 1 1.06 -17.73 -10.31
CA GLY A 1 0.32 -16.49 -10.54
C GLY A 1 -0.26 -16.60 -11.93
N ARG A 2 -1.52 -16.20 -12.10
CA ARG A 2 -2.53 -16.72 -13.05
C ARG A 2 -3.11 -18.08 -12.60
N GLY A 3 -4.23 -18.02 -11.88
CA GLY A 3 -5.10 -19.17 -11.56
C GLY A 3 -4.83 -19.89 -10.22
N ASP A 4 -3.63 -19.79 -9.68
CA ASP A 4 -3.19 -20.53 -8.47
C ASP A 4 -3.25 -19.71 -7.16
N ARG A 5 -3.48 -18.39 -7.26
CA ARG A 5 -3.31 -17.43 -6.17
C ARG A 5 -4.28 -16.28 -6.25
N TRP A 6 -4.58 -15.70 -5.09
CA TRP A 6 -5.44 -14.54 -4.92
C TRP A 6 -4.69 -13.22 -5.11
N ARG A 7 -5.39 -12.19 -5.60
CA ARG A 7 -4.92 -10.81 -5.59
C ARG A 7 -5.47 -10.12 -4.34
N ALA A 8 -4.58 -9.76 -3.41
CA ALA A 8 -4.97 -9.05 -2.21
C ALA A 8 -5.07 -7.54 -2.47
N ASP A 9 -6.21 -6.94 -2.13
CA ASP A 9 -6.37 -5.50 -2.01
C ASP A 9 -5.96 -5.07 -0.60
N LEU A 10 -4.72 -4.61 -0.47
CA LEU A 10 -4.16 -4.19 0.82
C LEU A 10 -4.88 -2.95 1.38
N THR A 11 -5.31 -2.03 0.51
CA THR A 11 -5.98 -0.80 0.93
C THR A 11 -7.35 -1.11 1.52
N LEU A 12 -8.13 -1.99 0.89
CA LEU A 12 -9.42 -2.43 1.39
C LEU A 12 -9.27 -3.15 2.75
N LEU A 13 -8.31 -4.07 2.86
CA LEU A 13 -8.04 -4.78 4.11
C LEU A 13 -7.68 -3.83 5.26
N ALA A 14 -6.88 -2.79 4.99
CA ALA A 14 -6.55 -1.77 5.98
C ALA A 14 -7.79 -0.99 6.41
N ARG A 15 -8.62 -0.52 5.47
CA ARG A 15 -9.88 0.19 5.76
C ARG A 15 -10.83 -0.64 6.61
N GLN A 16 -11.03 -1.91 6.28
CA GLN A 16 -11.89 -2.81 7.06
C GLN A 16 -11.42 -2.94 8.52
N ARG A 17 -10.11 -3.06 8.73
CA ARG A 17 -9.51 -3.14 10.07
C ARG A 17 -9.67 -1.82 10.84
N LEU A 18 -9.41 -0.69 10.19
CA LEU A 18 -9.53 0.64 10.79
C LEU A 18 -10.99 0.98 11.14
N ASN A 19 -11.93 0.71 10.23
CA ASN A 19 -13.36 0.94 10.47
C ASN A 19 -13.89 0.10 11.64
N ARG A 20 -13.41 -1.14 11.80
CA ARG A 20 -13.77 -1.99 12.95
C ARG A 20 -13.32 -1.39 14.28
N LEU A 21 -12.26 -0.59 14.28
CA LEU A 21 -11.76 0.14 15.44
C LEU A 21 -12.42 1.52 15.63
N GLY A 22 -13.43 1.86 14.81
CA GLY A 22 -14.11 3.15 14.85
C GLY A 22 -13.39 4.29 14.12
N VAL A 23 -12.29 4.00 13.41
CA VAL A 23 -11.57 4.99 12.61
C VAL A 23 -12.24 5.12 11.24
N ASN A 24 -13.14 6.10 11.12
CA ASN A 24 -13.92 6.32 9.89
C ASN A 24 -13.24 7.28 8.89
N GLY A 25 -12.33 8.12 9.38
CA GLY A 25 -11.55 9.04 8.55
C GLY A 25 -10.34 8.34 7.95
N VAL A 26 -10.53 7.63 6.83
CA VAL A 26 -9.44 6.93 6.13
C VAL A 26 -9.33 7.45 4.70
N TRP A 27 -8.20 8.10 4.40
CA TRP A 27 -7.93 8.70 3.10
C TRP A 27 -6.71 8.08 2.42
N GLY A 28 -6.58 8.32 1.12
CA GLY A 28 -5.48 7.83 0.30
C GLY A 28 -5.65 6.37 -0.15
N GLY A 29 -4.54 5.72 -0.50
CA GLY A 29 -4.51 4.31 -0.91
C GLY A 29 -4.82 4.04 -2.39
N GLN A 30 -4.80 5.08 -3.22
CA GLN A 30 -4.96 5.00 -4.67
C GLN A 30 -3.68 4.60 -5.42
N TRP A 31 -2.52 4.68 -4.77
CA TRP A 31 -1.23 4.40 -5.41
C TRP A 31 -0.84 2.93 -5.30
N CYS A 32 -0.17 2.44 -6.34
CA CYS A 32 0.40 1.10 -6.38
C CYS A 32 1.89 1.21 -6.69
N THR A 33 2.73 0.84 -5.71
CA THR A 33 4.19 0.95 -5.84
C THR A 33 4.74 0.09 -6.99
N ALA A 34 4.08 -1.04 -7.30
CA ALA A 34 4.50 -1.93 -8.37
C ALA A 34 4.19 -1.40 -9.77
N SER A 35 3.07 -0.70 -9.98
CA SER A 35 2.64 -0.27 -11.32
C SER A 35 3.12 1.12 -11.73
N ASP A 36 3.67 1.91 -10.80
CA ASP A 36 4.14 3.27 -11.05
C ASP A 36 5.66 3.36 -10.72
N PRO A 37 6.52 2.89 -11.64
CA PRO A 37 7.97 2.81 -11.42
C PRO A 37 8.66 4.18 -11.37
N ASP A 38 8.10 5.19 -12.04
CA ASP A 38 8.70 6.53 -12.10
C ASP A 38 8.62 7.26 -10.75
N ARG A 39 7.67 6.85 -9.89
CA ARG A 39 7.44 7.47 -8.59
C ARG A 39 7.89 6.62 -7.40
N PHE A 40 7.93 5.30 -7.53
CA PHE A 40 8.08 4.41 -6.39
C PHE A 40 9.10 3.28 -6.61
N PHE A 41 9.93 3.05 -5.59
CA PHE A 41 10.64 1.77 -5.43
C PHE A 41 9.64 0.65 -5.15
N SER A 42 9.85 -0.55 -5.73
CA SER A 42 9.01 -1.71 -5.46
C SER A 42 9.81 -3.00 -5.40
N TYR A 43 9.95 -3.59 -4.21
CA TYR A 43 10.64 -4.85 -4.02
C TYR A 43 10.03 -6.00 -4.85
N ARG A 44 8.68 -6.02 -4.97
CA ARG A 44 7.98 -7.05 -5.76
C ARG A 44 8.34 -6.99 -7.24
N ARG A 45 8.65 -5.80 -7.76
CA ARG A 45 9.02 -5.58 -9.16
C ARG A 45 10.52 -5.72 -9.37
N ASP A 46 11.33 -5.10 -8.52
CA ASP A 46 12.76 -4.84 -8.77
C ASP A 46 13.71 -5.71 -7.92
N GLY A 47 13.21 -6.42 -6.90
CA GLY A 47 14.06 -7.14 -5.94
C GLY A 47 14.86 -6.18 -5.07
N THR A 48 16.19 -6.24 -5.14
CA THR A 48 17.06 -5.33 -4.38
C THR A 48 16.95 -3.90 -4.92
N THR A 49 16.25 -3.05 -4.18
CA THR A 49 15.94 -1.66 -4.57
C THR A 49 15.99 -0.72 -3.36
N GLY A 50 15.77 0.58 -3.57
CA GLY A 50 15.69 1.59 -2.52
C GLY A 50 14.46 1.44 -1.60
N ARG A 51 14.27 2.40 -0.69
CA ARG A 51 13.12 2.45 0.23
C ARG A 51 12.52 3.84 0.27
N MET A 52 11.20 3.90 0.32
CA MET A 52 10.46 5.13 0.62
C MET A 52 10.17 5.21 2.11
N ALA A 53 9.87 6.41 2.61
CA ALA A 53 9.43 6.66 3.98
C ALA A 53 8.14 7.49 3.97
N ALA A 54 7.26 7.24 4.95
CA ALA A 54 6.12 8.09 5.25
C ALA A 54 6.36 8.73 6.63
N LEU A 55 6.23 10.05 6.73
CA LEU A 55 6.56 10.82 7.94
C LEU A 55 5.35 11.64 8.38
N ILE A 56 5.18 11.75 9.71
CA ILE A 56 4.20 12.61 10.36
C ILE A 56 4.85 13.19 11.63
N TRP A 57 4.66 14.47 11.88
CA TRP A 57 5.21 15.15 13.07
C TRP A 57 4.22 16.17 13.60
N ARG A 58 4.42 16.57 14.86
CA ARG A 58 3.71 17.71 15.46
C ARG A 58 4.49 18.97 15.17
N ILE A 59 3.78 20.07 14.94
CA ILE A 59 4.37 21.42 14.88
C ILE A 59 4.83 21.81 16.29
#